data_AF-A0A6N6KDR7-F1
#
_entry.id   AF-A0A6N6KDR7-F1
#
_cell.length_a   1.000
_cell.length_b   1.000
_cell.length_c   1.000
_cell.angle_alpha   90.00
_cell.angle_beta   90.00
_cell.angle_gamma   90.00
#
_symmetry.space_group_name_H-M   'P 1'
#
loop_
_entity.id
_entity.type
_entity.pdbx_description
1 polymer ?
#
loop_
_entity_poly.entity_id
_entity_poly.type
_entity_poly.pdbx_seq_one_letter_code
_entity_poly.pdbx_strand_id
1 'polypeptide(L)'
;MAFVFRNKDGSKVGKTSEEQDIFHHLQELSFEPPQQAYEVSKTPVPDWSEYASLYEVNVRQYTEEGTFEAFAKHLPRLRELGVDILWFMPIHPIGEKNRKEPMGSYYSVKDYKGINPEFGTLEDFKELVNKCHGLGFKVVIDWVANHSAWDIDW
;
A
#
# COMPACT_ATOMS: atom_id res chain seq x y z
N MET A 1 17.71 -19.83 6.55
CA MET A 1 17.80 -18.51 5.88
C MET A 1 19.22 -18.38 5.36
N ALA A 2 19.43 -18.36 4.05
CA ALA A 2 20.77 -18.29 3.45
C ALA A 2 20.92 -16.96 2.70
N PHE A 3 21.99 -16.24 2.98
CA PHE A 3 22.33 -14.98 2.30
C PHE A 3 23.29 -15.29 1.15
N VAL A 4 23.00 -14.75 -0.03
CA VAL A 4 23.86 -14.87 -1.20
C VAL A 4 24.59 -13.54 -1.39
N PHE A 5 25.92 -13.57 -1.34
CA PHE A 5 26.74 -12.40 -1.63
C PHE A 5 27.16 -12.41 -3.11
N ARG A 6 27.12 -11.23 -3.74
CA ARG A 6 27.62 -11.00 -5.10
C ARG A 6 28.96 -10.28 -5.02
N ASN A 7 29.95 -10.78 -5.74
CA ASN A 7 31.19 -10.06 -5.97
C ASN A 7 30.97 -8.93 -7.00
N LYS A 8 31.88 -7.95 -7.02
CA LYS A 8 31.82 -6.80 -7.95
C LYS A 8 31.90 -7.20 -9.43
N ASP A 9 32.47 -8.36 -9.73
CA ASP A 9 32.57 -8.92 -11.08
C ASP A 9 31.33 -9.74 -11.49
N GLY A 10 30.31 -9.81 -10.63
CA GLY A 10 29.08 -10.55 -10.88
C GLY A 10 29.13 -12.03 -10.48
N SER A 11 30.29 -12.55 -10.06
CA SER A 11 30.39 -13.92 -9.57
C SER A 11 29.67 -14.10 -8.22
N LYS A 12 29.03 -15.26 -8.04
CA LYS A 12 28.35 -15.64 -6.79
C LYS A 12 29.12 -16.78 -6.14
N VAL A 13 29.39 -16.68 -4.84
CA VAL A 13 30.01 -17.75 -4.06
C VAL A 13 29.24 -17.99 -2.76
N GLY A 14 28.95 -19.26 -2.50
CA GLY A 14 28.41 -19.76 -1.24
C GLY A 14 28.50 -21.29 -1.26
N LYS A 15 29.19 -21.87 -0.27
CA LYS A 15 29.27 -23.32 -0.02
C LYS A 15 28.66 -23.62 1.35
N THR A 16 28.09 -24.80 1.54
CA THR A 16 27.69 -25.27 2.87
C THR A 16 28.92 -25.66 3.71
N SER A 17 28.75 -25.94 5.01
CA SER A 17 29.82 -26.43 5.89
C SER A 17 30.39 -27.80 5.49
N GLU A 18 29.74 -28.50 4.55
CA GLU A 18 30.14 -29.81 4.02
C GLU A 18 30.64 -29.70 2.55
N GLU A 19 31.03 -28.50 2.12
CA GLU A 19 31.56 -28.19 0.78
C GLU A 19 30.64 -28.51 -0.42
N GLN A 20 29.34 -28.71 -0.20
CA GLN A 20 28.39 -28.87 -1.31
C GLN A 20 27.94 -27.52 -1.88
N ASP A 21 27.82 -27.47 -3.21
CA ASP A 21 27.34 -26.31 -3.94
C ASP A 21 25.83 -26.11 -3.71
N ILE A 22 25.43 -24.90 -3.33
CA ILE A 22 24.05 -24.57 -2.92
C ILE A 22 23.18 -24.12 -4.11
N PHE A 23 23.64 -24.31 -5.34
CA PHE A 23 22.95 -23.77 -6.52
C PHE A 23 21.87 -24.72 -7.03
N HIS A 24 20.61 -24.43 -6.71
CA HIS A 24 19.51 -24.87 -7.56
C HIS A 24 19.65 -24.18 -8.93
N HIS A 25 19.63 -24.97 -9.99
CA HIS A 25 19.62 -24.56 -11.39
C HIS A 25 18.53 -23.49 -11.60
N LEU A 26 18.91 -22.21 -11.62
CA LEU A 26 18.03 -21.17 -12.14
C LEU A 26 18.01 -21.38 -13.66
N GLN A 27 16.88 -21.83 -14.20
CA GLN A 27 16.60 -21.69 -15.63
C GLN A 27 16.86 -20.24 -16.01
N GLU A 28 17.59 -20.01 -17.11
CA GLU A 28 17.68 -18.67 -17.70
C GLU A 28 16.26 -18.13 -17.85
N LEU A 29 15.97 -17.01 -17.20
CA LEU A 29 14.70 -16.33 -17.36
C LEU A 29 14.63 -15.89 -18.82
N SER A 30 13.77 -16.54 -19.61
CA SER A 30 13.48 -16.19 -21.00
C SER A 30 12.59 -14.95 -21.09
N PHE A 31 12.97 -13.89 -20.37
CA PHE A 31 12.25 -12.63 -20.45
C PHE A 31 12.73 -11.90 -21.70
N GLU A 32 12.01 -12.09 -22.81
CA GLU A 32 12.16 -11.20 -23.95
C GLU A 32 11.56 -9.84 -23.58
N PRO A 33 12.32 -8.73 -23.65
CA PRO A 33 11.74 -7.42 -23.45
C PRO A 33 10.62 -7.22 -24.48
N PRO A 34 9.47 -6.63 -24.08
CA PRO A 34 8.36 -6.42 -25.01
C PRO A 34 8.87 -5.64 -26.22
N GLN A 35 8.64 -6.20 -27.41
CA GLN A 35 9.20 -5.71 -28.67
C GLN A 35 8.67 -4.34 -29.09
N GLN A 36 7.64 -3.85 -28.38
CA GLN A 36 7.01 -2.57 -28.58
C GLN A 36 6.84 -1.87 -27.22
N ALA A 37 7.45 -0.70 -27.08
CA ALA A 37 7.11 0.21 -26.01
C ALA A 37 5.63 0.58 -26.17
N TYR A 38 4.81 0.29 -25.17
CA TYR A 38 3.41 0.69 -25.14
C TYR A 38 3.31 2.21 -25.35
N GLU A 39 2.27 2.68 -26.04
CA GLU A 39 2.01 4.11 -26.20
C GLU A 39 2.05 4.77 -24.82
N VAL A 40 3.00 5.68 -24.62
CA VAL A 40 3.09 6.45 -23.38
C VAL A 40 1.81 7.25 -23.26
N SER A 41 1.14 7.16 -22.12
CA SER A 41 -0.11 7.89 -21.86
C SER A 41 0.04 9.36 -22.25
N LYS A 42 -0.85 9.85 -23.13
CA LYS A 42 -0.90 11.27 -23.55
C LYS A 42 -1.59 12.17 -22.52
N THR A 43 -2.01 11.60 -21.38
CA THR A 43 -2.67 12.36 -20.32
C THR A 43 -1.68 13.39 -19.77
N PRO A 44 -2.04 14.69 -19.77
CA PRO A 44 -1.21 15.71 -19.17
C PRO A 44 -0.93 15.38 -17.70
N VAL A 45 0.35 15.30 -17.35
CA VAL A 45 0.77 15.14 -15.96
C VAL A 45 0.69 16.52 -15.30
N PRO A 46 -0.03 16.69 -14.19
CA PRO A 46 -0.08 17.98 -13.51
C PRO A 46 1.29 18.38 -12.99
N ASP A 47 1.72 19.61 -13.25
CA ASP A 47 3.06 20.12 -12.85
C ASP A 47 3.34 19.95 -11.35
N TRP A 48 2.31 20.12 -10.50
CA TRP A 48 2.45 19.98 -9.04
C TRP A 48 2.83 18.55 -8.61
N SER A 49 2.53 17.53 -9.42
CA SER A 49 2.75 16.13 -9.06
C SER A 49 4.21 15.70 -9.16
N GLU A 50 5.05 16.44 -9.90
CA GLU A 50 6.47 16.12 -10.07
C GLU A 50 7.26 16.22 -8.75
N TYR A 51 6.84 17.13 -7.87
CA TYR A 51 7.51 17.41 -6.60
C TYR A 51 6.65 17.09 -5.38
N ALA A 52 5.50 16.44 -5.60
CA ALA A 52 4.56 16.13 -4.53
C ALA A 52 5.16 15.12 -3.55
N SER A 53 5.02 15.41 -2.26
CA SER A 53 5.36 14.46 -1.20
C SER A 53 4.12 13.64 -0.80
N LEU A 54 4.31 12.34 -0.64
CA LEU A 54 3.26 11.40 -0.28
C LEU A 54 3.50 10.83 1.12
N TYR A 55 2.43 10.77 1.91
CA TYR A 55 2.43 10.15 3.22
C TYR A 55 1.38 9.04 3.28
N GLU A 56 1.83 7.81 3.55
CA GLU A 56 0.96 6.66 3.74
C GLU A 56 0.36 6.68 5.15
N VAL A 57 -0.97 6.53 5.22
CA VAL A 57 -1.77 6.61 6.43
C VAL A 57 -2.34 5.24 6.75
N ASN A 58 -1.85 4.67 7.84
CA ASN A 58 -2.46 3.53 8.50
C ASN A 58 -3.39 4.02 9.62
N VAL A 59 -4.69 4.15 9.32
CA VAL A 59 -5.68 4.76 10.23
C VAL A 59 -5.70 4.09 11.60
N ARG A 60 -5.78 2.74 11.61
CA ARG A 60 -5.78 1.91 12.83
C ARG A 60 -4.60 2.19 13.76
N GLN A 61 -3.41 2.41 13.19
CA GLN A 61 -2.16 2.50 13.97
C GLN A 61 -1.69 3.93 14.21
N TYR A 62 -2.31 4.92 13.57
CA TYR A 62 -1.84 6.29 13.66
C TYR A 62 -2.18 6.95 15.00
N THR A 63 -3.35 6.67 15.55
CA THR A 63 -3.75 7.08 16.91
C THR A 63 -4.18 5.86 17.73
N GLU A 64 -4.34 6.04 19.04
CA GLU A 64 -4.84 4.98 19.93
C GLU A 64 -6.29 4.59 19.59
N GLU A 65 -7.13 5.56 19.21
CA GLU A 65 -8.51 5.32 18.81
C GLU A 65 -8.61 4.65 17.43
N GLY A 66 -7.65 4.89 16.54
CA GLY A 66 -7.64 4.29 15.21
C GLY A 66 -8.78 4.74 14.29
N THR A 67 -9.33 5.96 14.49
CA THR A 67 -10.49 6.48 13.75
C THR A 67 -10.15 7.64 12.81
N PHE A 68 -11.00 7.87 11.82
CA PHE A 68 -10.87 9.03 10.92
C PHE A 68 -10.94 10.36 11.66
N GLU A 69 -11.83 10.46 12.67
CA GLU A 69 -11.98 11.67 13.47
C GLU A 69 -10.71 11.98 14.28
N ALA A 70 -10.12 10.95 14.90
CA ALA A 70 -8.88 11.09 15.66
C ALA A 70 -7.72 11.50 14.73
N PHE A 71 -7.58 10.84 13.58
CA PHE A 71 -6.58 11.20 12.57
C PHE A 71 -6.73 12.64 12.07
N ALA A 72 -7.96 13.12 11.84
CA ALA A 72 -8.23 14.47 11.31
C ALA A 72 -7.60 15.59 12.16
N LYS A 73 -7.41 15.38 13.47
CA LYS A 73 -6.78 16.33 14.38
C LYS A 73 -5.30 16.60 14.06
N HIS A 74 -4.65 15.71 13.31
CA HIS A 74 -3.24 15.80 12.96
C HIS A 74 -2.96 16.41 11.58
N LEU A 75 -4.00 16.71 10.80
CA LEU A 75 -3.86 17.32 9.47
C LEU A 75 -3.04 18.63 9.47
N PRO A 76 -3.18 19.56 10.44
CA PRO A 76 -2.35 20.77 10.47
C PRO A 76 -0.86 20.47 10.58
N ARG A 77 -0.48 19.49 11.42
CA ARG A 77 0.91 19.04 11.58
C ARG A 77 1.47 18.44 10.29
N LEU A 78 0.68 17.61 9.62
CA LEU A 78 1.10 16.99 8.34
C LEU A 78 1.27 18.04 7.24
N ARG A 79 0.46 19.12 7.27
CA ARG A 79 0.67 20.26 6.38
C ARG A 79 1.95 21.01 6.67
N GLU A 80 2.24 21.29 7.93
CA GLU A 80 3.49 21.95 8.33
C GLU A 80 4.72 21.14 7.93
N LEU A 81 4.64 19.80 7.98
CA LEU A 81 5.68 18.90 7.49
C LEU A 81 5.91 18.98 5.97
N GLY A 82 4.96 19.55 5.22
CA GLY A 82 5.04 19.69 3.77
C GLY A 82 4.39 18.56 2.97
N VAL A 83 3.54 17.74 3.60
CA VAL A 83 2.85 16.62 2.93
C VAL A 83 1.80 17.12 1.94
N ASP A 84 1.84 16.64 0.69
CA ASP A 84 0.89 17.00 -0.37
C ASP A 84 -0.23 15.98 -0.55
N ILE A 85 0.11 14.69 -0.53
CA ILE A 85 -0.80 13.58 -0.79
C ILE A 85 -0.88 12.69 0.45
N LEU A 86 -2.11 12.44 0.91
CA LEU A 86 -2.41 11.43 1.92
C LEU A 86 -2.91 10.16 1.23
N TRP A 87 -2.14 9.08 1.34
CA TRP A 87 -2.49 7.76 0.82
C TRP A 87 -3.01 6.90 1.96
N PHE A 88 -4.32 6.66 2.00
CA PHE A 88 -4.91 5.79 2.99
C PHE A 88 -4.76 4.33 2.57
N MET A 89 -4.24 3.50 3.47
CA MET A 89 -4.37 2.05 3.42
C MET A 89 -5.85 1.63 3.28
N PRO A 90 -6.17 0.37 2.89
CA PRO A 90 -7.55 -0.02 2.63
C PRO A 90 -8.48 0.30 3.81
N ILE A 91 -9.56 1.04 3.52
CA ILE A 91 -10.53 1.55 4.50
C ILE A 91 -11.78 0.67 4.61
N HIS A 92 -11.82 -0.43 3.87
CA HIS A 92 -12.99 -1.28 3.72
C HIS A 92 -13.09 -2.35 4.80
N PRO A 93 -14.30 -2.89 5.07
CA PRO A 93 -14.47 -4.01 5.99
C PRO A 93 -13.58 -5.19 5.67
N ILE A 94 -13.01 -5.81 6.71
CA ILE A 94 -12.10 -6.95 6.60
C ILE A 94 -12.90 -8.24 6.78
N GLY A 95 -12.60 -9.25 5.95
CA GLY A 95 -13.20 -10.58 6.02
C GLY A 95 -12.95 -11.30 7.34
N GLU A 96 -13.92 -12.11 7.75
CA GLU A 96 -13.85 -12.88 9.00
C GLU A 96 -13.42 -14.33 8.77
N LYS A 97 -13.78 -14.89 7.61
CA LYS A 97 -13.45 -16.28 7.26
C LYS A 97 -11.97 -16.42 6.96
N ASN A 98 -11.30 -17.34 7.66
CA ASN A 98 -9.84 -17.55 7.62
C ASN A 98 -9.02 -16.30 7.97
N ARG A 99 -9.60 -15.38 8.75
CA ARG A 99 -8.91 -14.16 9.20
C ARG A 99 -7.68 -14.53 10.02
N LYS A 100 -6.56 -13.88 9.72
CA LYS A 100 -5.36 -13.96 10.57
C LYS A 100 -5.53 -13.07 11.80
N GLU A 101 -5.32 -13.64 12.97
CA GLU A 101 -5.41 -12.95 14.26
C GLU A 101 -4.42 -11.77 14.38
N PRO A 102 -4.74 -10.72 15.17
CA PRO A 102 -6.01 -10.52 15.89
C PRO A 102 -7.09 -9.78 15.08
N MET A 103 -6.67 -8.87 14.18
CA MET A 103 -7.58 -7.89 13.53
C MET A 103 -7.75 -8.12 12.02
N GLY A 104 -7.07 -9.13 11.47
CA GLY A 104 -7.02 -9.35 10.02
C GLY A 104 -6.15 -8.34 9.26
N SER A 105 -5.89 -8.67 8.01
CA SER A 105 -5.17 -7.80 7.06
C SER A 105 -6.15 -6.82 6.42
N TYR A 106 -5.76 -5.54 6.29
CA TYR A 106 -6.51 -4.53 5.53
C TYR A 106 -6.80 -4.98 4.09
N TYR A 107 -5.94 -5.84 3.54
CA TYR A 107 -6.02 -6.33 2.16
C TYR A 107 -7.02 -7.47 1.96
N SER A 108 -7.60 -8.04 3.03
CA SER A 108 -8.66 -9.06 2.92
C SER A 108 -10.04 -8.39 2.90
N VAL A 109 -10.39 -7.71 1.81
CA VAL A 109 -11.59 -6.86 1.70
C VAL A 109 -12.87 -7.67 1.55
N LYS A 110 -13.85 -7.43 2.42
CA LYS A 110 -15.18 -8.06 2.44
C LYS A 110 -16.25 -7.26 1.68
N ASP A 111 -16.15 -5.94 1.67
CA ASP A 111 -17.09 -5.06 0.94
C ASP A 111 -16.38 -3.80 0.43
N TYR A 112 -16.21 -3.69 -0.89
CA TYR A 112 -15.58 -2.52 -1.52
C TYR A 112 -16.44 -1.25 -1.49
N LYS A 113 -17.73 -1.35 -1.16
CA LYS A 113 -18.65 -0.20 -1.07
C LYS A 113 -18.79 0.33 0.36
N GLY A 114 -18.39 -0.48 1.33
CA GLY A 114 -18.47 -0.16 2.76
C GLY A 114 -17.22 0.54 3.29
N ILE A 115 -17.38 1.10 4.49
CA ILE A 115 -16.30 1.57 5.35
C ILE A 115 -16.16 0.59 6.51
N ASN A 116 -14.93 0.26 6.89
CA ASN A 116 -14.67 -0.56 8.07
C ASN A 116 -15.17 0.18 9.32
N PRO A 117 -16.13 -0.38 10.08
CA PRO A 117 -16.70 0.27 11.26
C PRO A 117 -15.67 0.61 12.33
N GLU A 118 -14.51 -0.06 12.32
CA GLU A 118 -13.37 0.26 13.18
C GLU A 118 -12.87 1.70 12.99
N PHE A 119 -12.95 2.23 11.76
CA PHE A 119 -12.42 3.56 11.44
C PHE A 119 -13.47 4.67 11.58
N GLY A 120 -14.76 4.30 11.59
CA GLY A 120 -15.90 5.21 11.65
C GLY A 120 -16.94 4.88 10.58
N THR A 121 -17.68 5.91 10.16
CA THR A 121 -18.75 5.85 9.16
C THR A 121 -18.32 6.42 7.81
N LEU A 122 -19.15 6.26 6.78
CA LEU A 122 -18.95 6.91 5.49
C LEU A 122 -18.97 8.44 5.61
N GLU A 123 -19.82 8.96 6.48
CA GLU A 123 -19.92 10.39 6.78
C GLU A 123 -18.63 10.90 7.43
N ASP A 124 -18.07 10.17 8.39
CA ASP A 124 -16.78 10.52 9.02
C ASP A 124 -15.64 10.57 7.99
N PHE A 125 -15.61 9.60 7.05
CA PHE A 125 -14.61 9.61 5.98
C PHE A 125 -14.80 10.79 5.01
N LYS A 126 -16.05 11.11 4.63
CA LYS A 126 -16.35 12.31 3.81
C LYS A 126 -15.92 13.59 4.50
N GLU A 127 -16.18 13.72 5.81
CA GLU A 127 -15.74 14.87 6.59
C GLU A 127 -14.22 14.99 6.65
N LEU A 128 -13.52 13.88 6.84
CA LEU A 128 -12.06 13.84 6.78
C LEU A 128 -11.56 14.31 5.42
N VAL A 129 -12.09 13.76 4.32
CA VAL A 129 -11.71 14.16 2.96
C VAL A 129 -11.97 15.65 2.72
N ASN A 130 -13.10 16.20 3.20
CA ASN A 130 -13.39 17.62 3.10
C ASN A 130 -12.37 18.47 3.88
N LYS A 131 -11.99 18.06 5.10
CA LYS A 131 -10.95 18.73 5.89
C LYS A 131 -9.59 18.66 5.19
N CYS A 132 -9.22 17.52 4.63
CA CYS A 132 -8.02 17.33 3.83
C CYS A 132 -7.99 18.32 2.65
N HIS A 133 -9.06 18.37 1.86
CA HIS A 133 -9.16 19.27 0.72
C HIS A 133 -9.18 20.75 1.14
N GLY A 134 -9.83 21.10 2.25
CA GLY A 134 -9.82 22.46 2.81
C GLY A 134 -8.43 22.95 3.20
N LEU A 135 -7.55 22.02 3.58
CA LEU A 135 -6.12 22.31 3.83
C LEU A 135 -5.27 22.19 2.57
N GLY A 136 -5.84 21.74 1.46
CA GLY A 136 -5.21 21.59 0.14
C GLY A 136 -4.53 20.24 -0.12
N PHE A 137 -4.71 19.25 0.76
CA PHE A 137 -4.18 17.90 0.51
C PHE A 137 -4.87 17.28 -0.70
N LYS A 138 -4.21 16.31 -1.33
CA LYS A 138 -4.87 15.31 -2.18
C LYS A 138 -5.06 14.03 -1.37
N VAL A 139 -6.15 13.31 -1.64
CA VAL A 139 -6.46 12.05 -0.97
C VAL A 139 -6.47 10.92 -1.99
N VAL A 140 -5.75 9.85 -1.67
CA VAL A 140 -5.73 8.60 -2.43
C VAL A 140 -6.14 7.47 -1.48
N ILE A 141 -6.89 6.50 -1.99
CA ILE A 141 -7.26 5.28 -1.27
C ILE A 141 -6.58 4.08 -1.93
N ASP A 142 -6.13 3.13 -1.12
CA ASP A 142 -5.59 1.86 -1.59
C ASP A 142 -6.73 0.94 -2.06
N TRP A 143 -6.70 0.56 -3.34
CA TRP A 143 -7.70 -0.33 -3.94
C TRP A 143 -7.11 -1.70 -4.25
N VAL A 144 -7.66 -2.72 -3.58
CA VAL A 144 -7.20 -4.11 -3.69
C VAL A 144 -8.03 -4.88 -4.72
N ALA A 145 -7.68 -4.78 -6.00
CA ALA A 145 -8.44 -5.43 -7.09
C ALA A 145 -8.03 -6.88 -7.37
N ASN A 146 -6.85 -7.32 -6.91
CA ASN A 146 -6.31 -8.64 -7.24
C ASN A 146 -7.02 -9.80 -6.51
N HIS A 147 -7.55 -9.56 -5.31
CA HIS A 147 -8.17 -10.57 -4.46
C HIS A 147 -9.14 -9.93 -3.47
N SER A 148 -10.02 -10.75 -2.89
CA SER A 148 -11.00 -10.37 -1.86
C SER A 148 -10.88 -11.26 -0.62
N ALA A 149 -11.67 -10.95 0.42
CA ALA A 149 -11.93 -11.85 1.52
C ALA A 149 -12.63 -13.14 1.05
N TRP A 150 -12.55 -14.18 1.89
CA TRP A 150 -13.20 -15.48 1.66
C TRP A 150 -14.73 -15.46 1.84
N ASP A 151 -15.24 -14.43 2.50
CA ASP A 151 -16.64 -14.19 2.84
C ASP A 151 -17.17 -12.88 2.21
N ILE A 152 -16.68 -12.53 1.01
CA ILE A 152 -17.29 -11.50 0.16
C ILE A 152 -18.58 -12.03 -0.47
N ASP A 153 -19.58 -11.16 -0.66
CA ASP A 153 -20.89 -11.52 -1.22
C ASP A 153 -20.92 -11.60 -2.76
N TRP A 154 -19.83 -11.22 -3.45
CA TRP A 154 -19.77 -11.09 -4.92
C TRP A 154 -19.30 -12.35 -5.64
#